data_AF-A0AAZ3NQ21-F1
#
_entry.id   AF-A0AAZ3NQ21-F1
#
_cell.length_a   1.000
_cell.length_b   1.000
_cell.length_c   1.000
_cell.angle_alpha   90.00
_cell.angle_beta   90.00
_cell.angle_gamma   90.00
#
_symmetry.space_group_name_H-M   'P 1'
#
loop_
_entity.id
_entity.type
_entity.pdbx_description
1 polymer ?
#
loop_
_entity_poly.entity_id
_entity_poly.type
_entity_poly.pdbx_seq_one_letter_code
_entity_poly.pdbx_strand_id
1 'polypeptide(L)'
;MYAPVISKSTPFWQPYRLLFITVILLFLFCTIVALFVFIALTTQPQSECRCTRKGPKIRYKDVQKLEIKPKHPFCQEKMIFVTMENVARFKGQEYCLHPKLQSTKNLVKWFRIWKDKHRVYEA
;
A
#
# COMPACT_ATOMS: atom_id res chain seq x y z
N MET A 1 43.88 16.79 -72.04
CA MET A 1 42.63 16.22 -71.47
C MET A 1 42.97 14.91 -70.79
N TYR A 2 43.26 14.87 -69.49
CA TYR A 2 43.09 13.67 -68.65
C TYR A 2 43.03 14.15 -67.19
N ALA A 3 41.88 13.98 -66.55
CA ALA A 3 41.69 14.18 -65.12
C ALA A 3 41.76 12.79 -64.43
N PRO A 4 42.49 12.62 -63.32
CA PRO A 4 42.50 11.36 -62.60
C PRO A 4 41.28 11.20 -61.70
N VAL A 5 40.89 9.93 -61.57
CA VAL A 5 39.73 9.37 -60.88
C VAL A 5 39.66 9.79 -59.41
N ILE A 6 38.56 10.45 -59.04
CA ILE A 6 38.18 10.69 -57.63
C ILE A 6 37.72 9.35 -57.05
N SER A 7 38.58 8.73 -56.24
CA SER A 7 38.26 7.62 -55.36
C SER A 7 37.13 8.04 -54.39
N LYS A 8 35.90 7.57 -54.64
CA LYS A 8 34.81 7.65 -53.67
C LYS A 8 35.07 6.63 -52.57
N SER A 9 35.62 7.11 -51.46
CA SER A 9 35.66 6.40 -50.19
C SER A 9 34.23 6.15 -49.69
N THR A 10 33.74 4.93 -49.87
CA THR A 10 32.50 4.45 -49.25
C THR A 10 32.67 4.36 -47.72
N PRO A 11 31.75 4.92 -46.91
CA PRO A 11 31.78 4.73 -45.46
C PRO A 11 31.24 3.34 -45.10
N PHE A 12 32.09 2.33 -45.18
CA PHE A 12 31.77 0.91 -44.91
C PHE A 12 31.54 0.59 -43.40
N TRP A 13 31.62 1.57 -42.50
CA TRP A 13 31.51 1.39 -41.04
C TRP A 13 30.14 1.73 -40.42
N GLN A 14 29.13 2.03 -41.24
CA GLN A 14 27.82 2.48 -40.76
C GLN A 14 26.89 1.43 -40.12
N PRO A 15 26.84 0.14 -40.54
CA PRO A 15 25.80 -0.77 -40.04
C PRO A 15 26.02 -1.17 -38.58
N TYR A 16 27.28 -1.40 -38.18
CA TYR A 16 27.63 -1.78 -36.81
C TYR A 16 27.38 -0.67 -35.80
N ARG A 17 27.59 0.59 -36.19
CA ARG A 17 27.35 1.76 -35.32
C ARG A 17 25.86 1.97 -35.07
N LEU A 18 25.04 1.82 -36.11
CA LEU A 18 23.57 1.84 -36.00
C LEU A 18 23.04 0.66 -35.18
N LEU A 19 23.55 -0.56 -35.43
CA LEU A 19 23.21 -1.75 -34.63
C LEU A 19 23.55 -1.55 -33.15
N PHE A 20 24.75 -1.05 -32.84
CA PHE A 20 25.18 -0.80 -31.47
C PHE A 20 24.29 0.24 -30.77
N ILE A 21 23.94 1.32 -31.47
CA ILE A 21 23.01 2.35 -30.96
C ILE A 21 21.61 1.76 -30.71
N THR A 22 21.10 0.92 -31.62
CA THR A 22 19.78 0.28 -31.43
C THR A 22 19.77 -0.68 -30.24
N VAL A 23 20.84 -1.44 -30.02
CA VAL A 23 20.96 -2.35 -28.86
C VAL A 23 21.02 -1.56 -27.56
N ILE A 24 21.79 -0.47 -27.51
CA ILE A 24 21.87 0.41 -26.33
C ILE A 24 20.50 1.03 -26.02
N LEU A 25 19.79 1.53 -27.03
CA LEU A 25 18.44 2.08 -26.87
C LEU A 25 17.46 1.05 -26.32
N LEU A 26 17.54 -0.20 -26.81
CA LEU A 26 16.66 -1.28 -26.37
C LEU A 26 16.94 -1.68 -24.92
N PHE A 27 18.21 -1.75 -24.52
CA PHE A 27 18.61 -1.97 -23.13
C PHE A 27 18.14 -0.85 -22.20
N LEU A 28 18.30 0.42 -22.60
CA LEU A 28 17.82 1.57 -21.83
C LEU A 28 16.29 1.56 -21.66
N PHE A 29 15.55 1.19 -22.71
CA PHE A 29 14.10 1.03 -22.60
C PHE A 29 13.72 -0.07 -21.60
N CYS A 30 14.38 -1.23 -21.67
CA CYS A 30 14.10 -2.34 -20.74
C CYS A 30 14.37 -1.96 -19.28
N THR A 31 15.48 -1.26 -19.00
CA THR A 31 15.81 -0.84 -17.62
C THR A 31 14.84 0.21 -17.10
N ILE A 32 14.43 1.17 -17.93
CA ILE A 32 13.44 2.18 -17.57
C ILE A 32 12.08 1.54 -17.27
N VAL A 33 11.62 0.61 -18.12
CA VAL A 33 10.35 -0.11 -17.90
C VAL A 33 10.40 -0.94 -16.62
N ALA A 34 11.49 -1.67 -16.37
CA ALA A 34 11.67 -2.44 -15.14
C ALA A 34 11.64 -1.56 -13.89
N LEU A 35 12.31 -0.39 -13.93
CA LEU A 35 12.25 0.61 -12.86
C LEU A 35 10.84 1.14 -12.66
N PHE A 36 10.10 1.43 -13.73
CA PHE A 36 8.73 1.93 -13.66
C PHE A 36 7.78 0.91 -13.02
N VAL A 37 7.92 -0.37 -13.39
CA VAL A 37 7.16 -1.48 -12.79
C VAL A 37 7.52 -1.62 -11.30
N PHE A 38 8.80 -1.57 -10.95
CA PHE A 38 9.24 -1.66 -9.55
C PHE A 38 8.70 -0.49 -8.70
N ILE A 39 8.74 0.73 -9.24
CA ILE A 39 8.16 1.90 -8.58
C ILE A 39 6.66 1.71 -8.43
N ALA A 40 5.93 1.29 -9.47
CA ALA A 40 4.50 1.06 -9.40
C ALA A 40 4.09 0.01 -8.34
N LEU A 41 4.88 -1.05 -8.17
CA LEU A 41 4.64 -2.07 -7.14
C LEU A 41 4.95 -1.54 -5.72
N THR A 42 5.96 -0.67 -5.57
CA THR A 42 6.36 -0.13 -4.27
C THR A 42 5.57 1.11 -3.85
N THR A 43 5.01 1.84 -4.81
CA THR A 43 4.05 2.92 -4.58
C THR A 43 2.65 2.35 -4.33
N GLN A 44 2.51 1.47 -3.33
CA GLN A 44 1.20 1.34 -2.73
C GLN A 44 0.85 2.70 -2.12
N PRO A 45 -0.32 3.28 -2.45
CA PRO A 45 -0.67 4.58 -1.96
C PRO A 45 -0.82 4.47 -0.44
N GLN A 46 -0.07 5.29 0.32
CA GLN A 46 -0.15 5.32 1.79
C GLN A 46 -1.57 5.58 2.33
N SER A 47 -2.53 5.91 1.48
CA SER A 47 -3.96 5.97 1.80
C SER A 47 -4.58 4.61 2.10
N GLU A 48 -4.05 3.52 1.55
CA GLU A 48 -4.60 2.16 1.73
C GLU A 48 -4.36 1.65 3.16
N CYS A 49 -3.24 2.02 3.79
CA CYS A 49 -2.97 1.68 5.19
C CYS A 49 -3.71 2.58 6.20
N ARG A 50 -4.30 3.70 5.78
CA ARG A 50 -4.91 4.67 6.70
C ARG A 50 -6.38 4.35 6.94
N CYS A 51 -6.81 4.49 8.19
CA CYS A 51 -8.22 4.47 8.58
C CYS A 51 -8.69 5.90 8.89
N THR A 52 -9.99 6.14 8.79
CA THR A 52 -10.61 7.46 8.94
C THR A 52 -10.16 8.13 10.24
N ARG A 53 -9.63 9.36 10.14
CA ARG A 53 -9.12 10.11 11.31
C ARG A 53 -10.19 10.47 12.34
N LYS A 54 -11.46 10.53 11.94
CA LYS A 54 -12.60 10.85 12.82
C LYS A 54 -13.54 9.65 12.83
N GLY A 55 -13.46 8.83 13.87
CA GLY A 55 -14.36 7.70 14.08
C GLY A 55 -15.70 8.14 14.69
N PRO A 56 -16.77 7.35 14.52
CA PRO A 56 -18.03 7.56 15.25
C PRO A 56 -17.80 7.43 16.77
N LYS A 57 -18.67 8.07 17.58
CA LYS A 57 -18.59 8.00 19.04
C LYS A 57 -19.16 6.65 19.51
N ILE A 58 -18.34 5.60 19.43
CA ILE A 58 -18.67 4.24 19.86
C ILE A 58 -18.59 4.13 21.38
N ARG A 59 -19.61 3.56 22.03
CA ARG A 59 -19.56 3.19 23.45
C ARG A 59 -19.02 1.77 23.58
N TYR A 60 -18.26 1.50 24.63
CA TYR A 60 -17.64 0.18 24.87
C TYR A 60 -18.65 -0.97 25.05
N LYS A 61 -19.89 -0.67 25.46
CA LYS A 61 -20.96 -1.66 25.67
C LYS A 61 -21.55 -2.20 24.36
N ASP A 62 -21.45 -1.41 23.29
CA ASP A 62 -22.04 -1.74 21.99
C ASP A 62 -21.05 -2.54 21.11
N VAL A 63 -19.84 -2.79 21.63
CA VAL A 63 -18.78 -3.52 20.94
C VAL A 63 -18.91 -4.99 21.27
N GLN A 64 -19.10 -5.82 20.25
CA GLN A 64 -19.15 -7.26 20.41
C GLN A 64 -17.74 -7.87 20.36
N LYS A 65 -16.92 -7.39 19.41
CA LYS A 65 -15.57 -7.91 19.18
C LYS A 65 -14.61 -6.78 18.84
N LEU A 66 -13.42 -6.85 19.44
CA LEU A 66 -12.30 -5.96 19.15
C LEU A 66 -11.15 -6.83 18.66
N GLU A 67 -10.76 -6.63 17.40
CA GLU A 67 -9.65 -7.34 16.77
C GLU A 67 -8.53 -6.36 16.45
N ILE A 68 -7.30 -6.73 16.81
CA ILE A 68 -6.12 -5.94 16.50
C ILE A 68 -5.40 -6.66 15.37
N LYS A 69 -5.63 -6.20 14.14
CA LYS A 69 -5.07 -6.79 12.91
C LYS A 69 -4.46 -5.70 12.02
N PRO A 70 -3.39 -5.98 11.27
CA PRO A 70 -2.94 -5.08 10.22
C PRO A 70 -3.98 -5.06 9.09
N LYS A 71 -4.21 -3.89 8.47
CA LYS A 71 -5.17 -3.75 7.36
C LYS A 71 -4.67 -4.45 6.08
N HIS A 72 -3.36 -4.47 5.88
CA HIS A 72 -2.71 -5.09 4.72
C HIS A 72 -1.35 -5.67 5.17
N PRO A 73 -0.86 -6.79 4.60
CA PRO A 73 0.37 -7.44 5.03
C PRO A 73 1.62 -6.56 4.94
N PHE A 74 1.60 -5.52 4.10
CA PHE A 74 2.69 -4.55 3.96
C PHE A 74 2.60 -3.38 4.94
N CYS A 75 1.49 -3.20 5.66
CA CYS A 75 1.34 -2.16 6.67
C CYS A 75 1.91 -2.64 8.01
N GLN A 76 3.01 -2.05 8.46
CA GLN A 76 3.61 -2.34 9.76
C GLN A 76 2.75 -1.86 10.95
N GLU A 77 1.90 -0.86 10.74
CA GLU A 77 1.03 -0.30 11.79
C GLU A 77 -0.19 -1.21 12.03
N LYS A 78 -0.33 -1.69 13.28
CA LYS A 78 -1.49 -2.46 13.73
C LYS A 78 -2.72 -1.54 13.83
N MET A 79 -3.80 -1.90 13.16
CA MET A 79 -5.07 -1.19 13.23
C MET A 79 -6.03 -1.91 14.19
N ILE A 80 -7.03 -1.17 14.67
CA ILE A 80 -8.03 -1.70 15.58
C ILE A 80 -9.35 -1.79 14.82
N PHE A 81 -9.84 -3.00 14.65
CA PHE A 81 -11.12 -3.27 14.02
C PHE A 81 -12.16 -3.57 15.11
N VAL A 82 -13.28 -2.84 15.03
CA VAL A 82 -14.36 -2.91 16.00
C VAL A 82 -15.62 -3.39 15.31
N THR A 83 -16.10 -4.56 15.74
CA THR A 83 -17.40 -5.09 15.31
C THR A 83 -18.45 -4.69 16.34
N MET A 84 -19.47 -3.99 15.87
CA MET A 84 -20.60 -3.57 16.70
C MET A 84 -21.60 -4.71 16.87
N GLU A 85 -22.25 -4.76 18.03
CA GLU A 85 -23.32 -5.72 18.29
C GLU A 85 -24.60 -5.34 17.51
N ASN A 86 -25.39 -6.34 17.10
CA ASN A 86 -26.57 -6.18 16.25
C ASN A 86 -27.70 -5.29 16.83
N VAL A 87 -27.59 -4.89 18.10
CA VAL A 87 -28.49 -3.96 18.79
C VAL A 87 -28.11 -2.48 18.58
N ALA A 88 -26.91 -2.19 18.07
CA ALA A 88 -26.47 -0.84 17.81
C ALA A 88 -27.08 -0.28 16.50
N ARG A 89 -27.24 1.05 16.45
CA ARG A 89 -27.67 1.83 15.26
C ARG A 89 -26.80 1.59 14.01
N PHE A 90 -25.67 0.91 14.18
CA PHE A 90 -24.67 0.54 13.19
C PHE A 90 -24.63 -0.99 13.04
N LYS A 91 -25.66 -1.54 12.39
CA LYS A 91 -25.90 -2.97 12.29
C LYS A 91 -24.78 -3.67 11.50
N GLY A 92 -24.07 -4.61 12.13
CA GLY A 92 -23.13 -5.53 11.48
C GLY A 92 -21.92 -4.89 10.78
N GLN A 93 -21.61 -3.62 11.06
CA GLN A 93 -20.48 -2.93 10.44
C GLN A 93 -19.19 -3.11 11.25
N GLU A 94 -18.11 -3.41 10.54
CA GLU A 94 -16.75 -3.38 11.08
C GLU A 94 -16.15 -1.99 10.85
N TYR A 95 -15.76 -1.31 11.94
CA TYR A 95 -15.11 -0.02 11.88
C TYR A 95 -13.61 -0.15 12.09
N CYS A 96 -12.82 0.44 11.20
CA CYS A 96 -11.39 0.60 11.42
C CYS A 96 -11.09 1.89 12.18
N LEU A 97 -10.37 1.77 13.29
CA LEU A 97 -9.92 2.87 14.14
C LEU A 97 -8.39 2.95 14.18
N HIS A 98 -7.87 4.17 14.10
CA HIS A 98 -6.43 4.41 14.18
C HIS A 98 -5.94 4.38 15.64
N PRO A 99 -4.83 3.67 15.98
CA PRO A 99 -4.37 3.50 17.37
C PRO A 99 -3.85 4.79 18.04
N LYS A 100 -3.39 5.77 17.24
CA LYS A 100 -2.96 7.09 17.73
C LYS A 100 -4.11 7.95 18.31
N LEU A 101 -5.38 7.62 18.03
CA LEU A 101 -6.54 8.34 18.60
C LEU A 101 -6.71 8.02 20.09
N GLN A 102 -6.81 9.06 20.92
CA GLN A 102 -7.02 8.91 22.37
C GLN A 102 -8.34 8.19 22.69
N SER A 103 -9.40 8.49 21.94
CA SER A 103 -10.69 7.81 22.07
C SER A 103 -10.58 6.29 21.87
N THR A 104 -9.77 5.86 20.89
CA THR A 104 -9.54 4.45 20.59
C THR A 104 -8.75 3.77 21.71
N LYS A 105 -7.73 4.43 22.28
CA LYS A 105 -7.00 3.90 23.46
C LYS A 105 -7.91 3.69 24.65
N ASN A 106 -8.78 4.67 24.93
CA ASN A 106 -9.75 4.57 26.01
C ASN A 106 -10.77 3.47 25.75
N LEU A 107 -11.27 3.34 24.52
CA LEU A 107 -12.19 2.27 24.13
C LEU A 107 -11.59 0.89 24.37
N VAL A 108 -10.35 0.65 23.90
CA VAL A 108 -9.64 -0.62 24.10
C VAL A 108 -9.46 -0.92 25.59
N LYS A 109 -9.04 0.07 26.38
CA LYS A 109 -8.84 -0.08 27.83
C LYS A 109 -10.14 -0.47 28.55
N TRP A 110 -11.23 0.27 28.30
CA TRP A 110 -12.51 0.02 28.94
C TRP A 110 -13.18 -1.27 28.46
N PHE A 111 -13.07 -1.60 27.17
CA PHE A 111 -13.58 -2.84 26.61
C PHE A 111 -12.92 -4.06 27.27
N ARG A 112 -11.60 -4.03 27.45
CA ARG A 112 -10.87 -5.12 28.14
C ARG A 112 -11.34 -5.30 29.58
N ILE A 113 -11.46 -4.21 30.35
CA ILE A 113 -11.96 -4.26 31.74
C ILE A 113 -13.39 -4.81 31.80
N TRP A 114 -14.26 -4.36 30.90
CA TRP A 114 -15.65 -4.82 30.84
C TRP A 114 -15.75 -6.30 30.47
N LYS A 115 -14.98 -6.74 29.46
CA LYS A 115 -14.93 -8.15 29.02
C LYS A 115 -14.38 -9.07 30.12
N ASP A 116 -13.34 -8.65 30.83
CA ASP A 116 -12.78 -9.41 31.94
C ASP A 116 -13.82 -9.59 33.05
N LYS A 117 -14.63 -8.57 33.35
CA LYS A 117 -15.74 -8.68 34.30
C LYS A 117 -16.86 -9.58 33.78
N HIS A 118 -17.29 -9.43 32.52
CA HIS A 118 -18.38 -10.22 31.96
C HIS A 118 -18.06 -11.72 31.92
N ARG A 119 -16.81 -12.07 31.62
CA ARG A 119 -16.31 -13.46 31.61
C ARG A 119 -16.47 -14.16 32.97
N VAL A 120 -16.42 -13.41 34.08
CA VAL A 120 -16.54 -13.96 35.44
C VAL A 120 -18.01 -14.34 35.76
N TYR A 121 -18.98 -13.73 35.09
CA TYR A 121 -20.41 -14.01 35.31
C TYR A 121 -20.98 -15.06 34.34
N GLU A 122 -20.21 -15.49 33.34
CA GLU A 122 -20.58 -16.55 32.37
C GLU A 122 -19.93 -17.91 32.68
N ALA A 123 -19.07 -17.98 33.71
CA ALA A 123 -18.35 -19.19 34.14
C ALA A 123 -19.07 -19.94 35.26
#